data_AF-B8A966-F1
#
_entry.id   AF-B8A966-F1
#
_cell.length_a   1.000
_cell.length_b   1.000
_cell.length_c   1.000
_cell.angle_alpha   90.00
_cell.angle_beta   90.00
_cell.angle_gamma   90.00
#
_symmetry.space_group_name_H-M   'P 1'
#
loop_
_entity.id
_entity.type
_entity.pdbx_description
1 polymer ?
#
loop_
_entity_poly.entity_id
_entity_poly.type
_entity_poly.pdbx_seq_one_letter_code
_entity_poly.pdbx_strand_id
1 'polypeptide(L)'
;MRLSWALVHSRNTDDVNRGIAMLQASLGGSKSPLEAREKLYLLAVGHYRNGDYPRSRQLLEHCLEIQPGWGQALSLKKTVEDKIAKGIATTAVGLLVGIAAAVARKN
;
A
#
# COMPACT_ATOMS: atom_id res chain seq x y z
N MET A 1 -8.02 17.26 -0.43
CA MET A 1 -7.46 16.37 0.62
C MET A 1 -8.49 15.96 1.67
N ARG A 2 -9.25 16.87 2.30
CA ARG A 2 -10.17 16.55 3.42
C ARG A 2 -11.22 15.46 3.12
N LEU A 3 -11.89 15.52 1.98
CA LEU A 3 -12.91 14.53 1.60
C LEU A 3 -12.29 13.14 1.37
N SER A 4 -11.20 13.06 0.59
CA SER A 4 -10.51 11.80 0.32
C SER A 4 -9.98 11.15 1.60
N TRP A 5 -9.52 11.97 2.56
CA TRP A 5 -9.14 11.50 3.89
C TRP A 5 -10.30 10.85 4.64
N ALA A 6 -11.47 11.50 4.69
CA ALA A 6 -12.64 10.94 5.36
C ALA A 6 -13.11 9.62 4.72
N LEU A 7 -13.09 9.58 3.38
CA LEU A 7 -13.51 8.42 2.59
C LEU A 7 -12.63 7.20 2.82
N VAL A 8 -11.29 7.34 2.80
CA VAL A 8 -10.40 6.23 3.12
C VAL A 8 -10.50 5.79 4.58
N HIS A 9 -11.13 6.57 5.46
CA HIS A 9 -11.40 6.16 6.84
C HIS A 9 -12.82 5.60 7.06
N SER A 10 -13.66 5.53 6.02
CA SER A 10 -15.04 5.01 6.10
C SER A 10 -15.09 3.50 6.29
N ARG A 11 -16.13 3.02 7.00
CA ARG A 11 -16.40 1.57 7.16
C ARG A 11 -16.96 0.95 5.88
N ASN A 12 -17.50 1.75 4.96
CA ASN A 12 -18.02 1.27 3.70
C ASN A 12 -16.88 1.11 2.67
N THR A 13 -16.79 -0.05 2.04
CA THR A 13 -15.78 -0.34 1.01
C THR A 13 -15.92 0.57 -0.22
N ASP A 14 -17.15 0.93 -0.61
CA ASP A 14 -17.39 1.86 -1.73
C ASP A 14 -16.80 3.25 -1.47
N ASP A 15 -16.96 3.74 -0.25
CA ASP A 15 -16.37 5.02 0.17
C ASP A 15 -14.85 4.93 0.14
N VAL A 16 -14.26 3.84 0.65
CA VAL A 16 -12.81 3.63 0.62
C VAL A 16 -12.28 3.62 -0.81
N ASN A 17 -12.93 2.89 -1.72
CA ASN A 17 -12.57 2.85 -3.14
C ASN A 17 -12.68 4.23 -3.79
N ARG A 18 -13.73 4.99 -3.48
CA ARG A 18 -13.88 6.36 -3.95
C ARG A 18 -12.77 7.26 -3.41
N GLY A 19 -12.40 7.10 -2.13
CA GLY A 19 -11.28 7.80 -1.51
C GLY A 19 -9.94 7.51 -2.20
N ILE A 20 -9.66 6.23 -2.52
CA ILE A 20 -8.48 5.78 -3.25
C ILE A 20 -8.43 6.44 -4.63
N ALA A 21 -9.51 6.38 -5.41
CA ALA A 21 -9.57 6.97 -6.74
C ALA A 21 -9.29 8.48 -6.72
N MET A 22 -9.86 9.19 -5.74
CA MET A 22 -9.61 10.62 -5.56
C MET A 22 -8.15 10.92 -5.18
N LEU A 23 -7.52 10.10 -4.34
CA LEU A 23 -6.12 10.26 -3.97
C LEU A 23 -5.19 10.01 -5.16
N GLN A 24 -5.46 8.98 -5.96
CA GLN A 24 -4.70 8.69 -7.18
C GLN A 24 -4.79 9.84 -8.20
N ALA A 25 -5.99 10.37 -8.43
CA ALA A 25 -6.19 11.52 -9.31
C ALA A 25 -5.45 12.78 -8.81
N SER A 26 -5.34 12.95 -7.49
CA SER A 26 -4.64 14.09 -6.90
C SER A 26 -3.12 13.92 -6.80
N LEU A 27 -2.60 12.70 -7.00
CA LEU A 27 -1.18 12.38 -6.78
C LEU A 27 -0.27 13.15 -7.75
N GLY A 28 -0.66 13.25 -9.03
CA GLY A 28 0.08 13.99 -10.06
C GLY A 28 0.13 15.51 -9.87
N GLY A 29 -0.72 16.07 -9.01
CA GLY A 29 -0.77 17.51 -8.70
C GLY A 29 -0.02 17.91 -7.42
N SER A 30 0.89 17.08 -6.92
CA SER A 30 1.63 17.34 -5.68
C SER A 30 2.73 18.38 -5.91
N LYS A 31 2.75 19.45 -5.11
CA LYS A 31 3.70 20.56 -5.30
C LYS A 31 4.98 20.40 -4.51
N SER A 32 4.99 19.51 -3.51
CA SER A 32 6.16 19.21 -2.69
C SER A 32 6.30 17.71 -2.38
N PRO A 33 7.52 17.22 -2.09
CA PRO A 33 7.74 15.85 -1.62
C PRO A 33 6.95 15.52 -0.35
N LEU A 34 6.75 16.50 0.53
CA LEU A 34 5.98 16.32 1.78
C LEU A 34 4.49 16.08 1.50
N GLU A 35 3.90 16.83 0.57
CA GLU A 35 2.52 16.59 0.12
C GLU A 35 2.39 15.24 -0.59
N ALA A 36 3.36 14.88 -1.44
CA ALA A 36 3.36 13.59 -2.12
C ALA A 36 3.40 12.43 -1.12
N ARG A 37 4.27 12.53 -0.10
CA ARG A 37 4.38 11.56 1.00
C ARG A 37 3.06 11.40 1.76
N GLU A 38 2.38 12.50 2.11
CA GLU A 38 1.09 12.44 2.80
C GLU A 38 0.01 11.75 1.96
N LYS A 39 -0.05 12.05 0.66
CA LYS A 39 -0.98 11.40 -0.27
C LYS A 39 -0.70 9.91 -0.42
N LEU A 40 0.57 9.52 -0.56
CA LEU A 40 0.99 8.13 -0.66
C LEU A 40 0.62 7.35 0.60
N TYR A 41 0.75 7.95 1.78
CA TYR A 41 0.36 7.32 3.03
C TYR A 41 -1.16 7.11 3.14
N LEU A 42 -1.96 8.12 2.77
CA LEU A 42 -3.41 7.96 2.74
C LEU A 42 -3.86 6.91 1.73
N LEU A 43 -3.16 6.81 0.60
CA LEU A 43 -3.39 5.77 -0.39
C LEU A 43 -3.06 4.39 0.19
N ALA A 44 -1.96 4.25 0.92
CA ALA A 44 -1.59 3.03 1.62
C ALA A 44 -2.63 2.61 2.67
N VAL A 45 -3.19 3.57 3.43
CA VAL A 45 -4.29 3.33 4.38
C VAL A 45 -5.54 2.84 3.67
N GLY A 46 -5.89 3.45 2.52
CA GLY A 46 -7.01 3.00 1.69
C GLY A 46 -6.85 1.54 1.25
N HIS A 47 -5.69 1.19 0.69
CA HIS A 47 -5.41 -0.20 0.27
C HIS A 47 -5.39 -1.19 1.44
N TYR A 48 -4.84 -0.80 2.59
CA TYR A 48 -4.87 -1.63 3.81
C TYR A 48 -6.30 -1.98 4.22
N ARG A 49 -7.22 -0.99 4.18
CA ARG A 49 -8.62 -1.20 4.54
C ARG A 49 -9.41 -1.97 3.49
N ASN A 50 -9.03 -1.86 2.22
CA ASN A 50 -9.58 -2.66 1.15
C ASN A 50 -9.06 -4.12 1.15
N GLY A 51 -8.12 -4.45 2.06
CA GLY A 51 -7.51 -5.79 2.15
C GLY A 51 -6.36 -6.03 1.16
N ASP A 52 -5.98 -5.03 0.38
CA ASP A 52 -4.86 -5.09 -0.57
C ASP A 52 -3.54 -4.77 0.16
N TYR A 53 -3.12 -5.69 1.01
CA TYR A 53 -1.91 -5.57 1.83
C TYR A 53 -0.61 -5.46 1.00
N PRO A 54 -0.42 -6.22 -0.10
CA PRO A 54 0.79 -6.08 -0.92
C PRO A 54 0.96 -4.68 -1.50
N ARG A 55 -0.13 -4.10 -2.04
CA ARG A 55 -0.08 -2.73 -2.58
C ARG A 55 0.08 -1.69 -1.48
N SER A 56 -0.55 -1.89 -0.33
CA SER A 56 -0.33 -1.03 0.85
C SER A 56 1.15 -1.00 1.26
N ARG A 57 1.82 -2.16 1.29
CA ARG A 57 3.24 -2.26 1.63
C ARG A 57 4.13 -1.48 0.65
N GLN A 58 3.92 -1.65 -0.66
CA GLN A 58 4.69 -0.93 -1.69
C GLN A 58 4.57 0.59 -1.55
N LEU A 59 3.35 1.08 -1.29
CA LEU A 59 3.11 2.51 -1.09
C LEU A 59 3.81 3.04 0.17
N LEU A 60 3.90 2.23 1.23
CA LEU A 60 4.61 2.59 2.46
C LEU A 60 6.12 2.61 2.25
N GLU A 61 6.67 1.75 1.41
CA GLU A 61 8.07 1.79 1.03
C GLU A 61 8.41 3.10 0.32
N HIS A 62 7.61 3.52 -0.66
CA HIS A 62 7.79 4.82 -1.31
C HIS A 62 7.61 6.00 -0.33
N CYS A 63 6.72 5.90 0.66
CA CYS A 63 6.61 6.93 1.70
C CYS A 63 7.91 7.06 2.52
N LEU A 64 8.53 5.93 2.83
CA LEU A 64 9.74 5.84 3.65
C LEU A 64 11.00 6.21 2.85
N GLU A 65 11.01 6.05 1.53
CA GLU A 65 12.05 6.61 0.66
C GLU A 65 12.09 8.14 0.75
N ILE A 66 10.93 8.79 0.86
CA ILE A 66 10.84 10.25 1.02
C ILE A 66 11.17 10.68 2.46
N GLN A 67 10.67 9.96 3.46
CA GLN A 67 10.92 10.26 4.88
C GLN A 67 11.17 8.96 5.68
N PRO A 68 12.43 8.52 5.82
CA PRO A 68 12.77 7.23 6.45
C PRO A 68 12.35 7.13 7.93
N GLY A 69 12.37 8.26 8.64
CA GLY A 69 12.06 8.31 10.08
C GLY A 69 10.57 8.47 10.41
N TRP A 70 9.65 8.25 9.47
CA TRP A 70 8.24 8.50 9.73
C TRP A 70 7.57 7.37 10.53
N GLY A 71 7.43 7.59 11.84
CA GLY A 71 6.88 6.58 12.76
C GLY A 71 5.51 6.02 12.39
N GLN A 72 4.61 6.83 11.82
CA GLN A 72 3.28 6.35 11.41
C GLN A 72 3.36 5.36 10.24
N ALA A 73 4.17 5.66 9.22
CA ALA A 73 4.38 4.77 8.09
C ALA A 73 5.09 3.46 8.51
N LEU A 74 6.08 3.54 9.40
CA LEU A 74 6.76 2.37 9.95
C LEU A 74 5.80 1.45 10.72
N SER A 75 4.97 2.03 11.59
CA SER A 75 3.98 1.27 12.37
C SER A 75 2.94 0.58 11.47
N LEU A 76 2.44 1.30 10.46
CA LEU A 76 1.51 0.74 9.49
C LEU A 76 2.17 -0.37 8.64
N LYS A 77 3.42 -0.18 8.20
CA LYS A 77 4.17 -1.18 7.42
C LYS A 77 4.29 -2.49 8.20
N LYS A 78 4.70 -2.41 9.47
CA LYS A 78 4.79 -3.60 10.34
C LYS A 78 3.44 -4.31 10.46
N THR A 79 2.35 -3.57 10.66
CA THR A 79 1.00 -4.12 10.76
C THR A 79 0.56 -4.81 9.47
N VAL A 80 0.88 -4.23 8.32
CA VAL A 80 0.62 -4.79 6.99
C VAL A 80 1.41 -6.10 6.80
N GLU A 81 2.70 -6.11 7.13
CA GLU A 81 3.57 -7.29 7.03
C GLU A 81 3.10 -8.42 7.94
N ASP A 82 2.72 -8.12 9.17
CA ASP A 82 2.13 -9.10 10.10
C ASP A 82 0.85 -9.73 9.53
N LYS A 83 0.01 -8.94 8.85
CA LYS A 83 -1.20 -9.45 8.20
C LYS A 83 -0.90 -10.31 6.97
N ILE A 84 0.10 -9.93 6.18
CA ILE A 84 0.56 -10.75 5.04
C ILE A 84 1.09 -12.09 5.55
N ALA A 85 1.96 -12.08 6.56
CA ALA A 85 2.52 -13.29 7.15
C ALA A 85 1.43 -14.22 7.72
N LYS A 86 0.44 -13.65 8.44
CA LYS A 86 -0.70 -14.41 8.99
C LYS A 86 -1.66 -14.91 7.91
N GLY A 87 -1.92 -14.12 6.86
CA GLY A 87 -2.80 -14.52 5.75
C GLY A 87 -2.20 -15.61 4.86
N ILE A 88 -0.88 -15.66 4.71
CA ILE A 88 -0.19 -16.75 4.02
C ILE A 88 -0.27 -18.05 4.85
N ALA A 89 -0.25 -17.97 6.18
CA ALA A 89 -0.39 -19.14 7.04
C ALA A 89 -1.75 -19.85 6.89
N THR A 90 -2.81 -19.14 6.46
CA THR A 90 -4.12 -19.75 6.14
C THR A 90 -4.22 -20.31 4.72
N THR A 91 -3.33 -19.91 3.82
CA THR A 91 -3.30 -20.34 2.40
C THR A 91 -2.09 -21.24 2.11
N ALA A 92 -1.51 -21.85 3.14
CA ALA A 92 -0.48 -22.89 3.00
C ALA A 92 -1.10 -24.28 2.72
N VAL A 93 -2.17 -24.33 1.93
CA VAL A 93 -2.56 -25.50 1.15
C VAL A 93 -2.73 -25.02 -0.28
N GLY A 94 -1.64 -25.08 -1.04
CA GLY A 94 -1.66 -24.96 -2.50
C GLY A 94 -1.15 -23.63 -3.05
N LEU A 95 -0.06 -23.75 -3.81
CA LEU A 95 0.35 -22.88 -4.91
C LEU A 95 1.38 -21.77 -4.60
N LEU A 96 2.59 -22.20 -4.25
CA LEU A 96 3.82 -21.54 -4.70
C LEU A 96 4.44 -22.37 -5.83
N VAL A 97 3.93 -22.24 -7.06
CA VAL A 97 4.71 -22.62 -8.24
C VAL A 97 5.58 -21.41 -8.58
N GLY A 98 6.88 -21.58 -8.31
CA GLY A 98 7.88 -20.55 -8.51
C GLY A 98 8.02 -20.15 -9.98
N ILE A 99 8.19 -18.86 -10.20
CA ILE A 99 8.82 -18.34 -11.42
C ILE A 99 9.90 -17.38 -10.96
N ALA A 100 11.09 -17.91 -10.69
CA ALA A 100 12.32 -17.14 -10.68
C ALA A 100 13.51 -18.03 -11.03
N ALA A 101 14.23 -17.61 -12.08
CA ALA A 101 15.51 -18.11 -12.59
C ALA A 101 15.45 -19.43 -13.39
N ALA A 102 16.10 -19.60 -14.54
CA ALA A 102 17.18 -18.84 -15.13
C ALA A 102 17.12 -18.91 -16.66
N VAL A 103 17.40 -17.76 -17.30
CA VAL A 103 17.99 -17.69 -18.62
C VAL A 103 19.32 -18.44 -18.58
N ALA A 104 19.47 -19.49 -19.39
CA ALA A 104 20.76 -20.04 -19.76
C ALA A 104 20.75 -20.38 -21.25
N ARG A 105 21.30 -19.46 -22.05
CA ARG A 105 21.87 -19.77 -23.36
C ARG A 105 22.96 -20.83 -23.18
N LYS A 106 23.09 -21.78 -24.11
CA LYS A 106 24.31 -21.98 -24.93
C LYS A 106 24.23 -23.25 -25.80
N ASN A 107 24.59 -23.03 -27.08
CA ASN A 107 24.98 -23.94 -28.17
C ASN A 107 23.89 -24.75 -28.88
#